data_AF-A0A0A2JPH3-F1
#
_entry.id   AF-A0A0A2JPH3-F1
#
_cell.length_a   1.000
_cell.length_b   1.000
_cell.length_c   1.000
_cell.angle_alpha   90.00
_cell.angle_beta   90.00
_cell.angle_gamma   90.00
#
_symmetry.space_group_name_H-M   'P 1'
#
loop_
_entity.id
_entity.type
_entity.pdbx_description
1 polymer ?
#
loop_
_entity_poly.entity_id
_entity_poly.type
_entity_poly.pdbx_seq_one_letter_code
_entity_poly.pdbx_strand_id
1 'polypeptide(L)'
;MDKLPPEILPLIFAEIWDLYPESLRGLNTVNRIFYDTAAHFLYETLTVRFQSNQEYEQAVANVLTLPTNANWYKHTRRLDIVCGPRGLQLSSNRKKAMGEIPIPEDYLNFGLVTKALPECDDFAIPKWELLVSLLAKIQHLVELNYAVANMFPQALLETLHQHHPACKLNIHDFQLSYLFSKKSDDACEMDLIQSPCLHGIRFTHWRESGYTRQEELAAEKIYKIMSIAPNLKHFYVDIQPPDPLDYRLSKAIAKGQGLDSSTMPFKMGELQSLSLRFRLSKEKVLQEASRHTDFSKLQSLDLDFVTDDEIPRAIASTYSFRNLRNLSIFIVISLSKEATQLMFDSINPLTYLEIKSYLNSSPIEKILMRHGPTLQGLVLLLAPGRNRPGTPMPNGGFAEQVLRYAELCPRLRNLHIETHRTVGNEDEIRLYEAYGQFPSLESLILDMECTVFPDPSNDSRLVETPEVVKTAFNLILDPALCLAIWDRIASTQKSGRLRKLELYPHSRRSLDRGAISNSLSIVTSLKRAYLVRRRIFDKQELPIIVEINVTGCLPKGPLRRPGWFEAVPQLDYAFGRDKHQFYKTWRSKWLMLPLQRLAVDLLANRRKRTREGGDGGREMKLARTTAQ
;
A
#
# COMPACT_ATOMS: atom_id res chain seq x y z
N MET A 1 -7.36 37.55 8.80
CA MET A 1 -7.76 36.57 7.76
C MET A 1 -8.47 37.27 6.61
N ASP A 2 -9.55 38.02 6.86
CA ASP A 2 -10.35 38.67 5.80
C ASP A 2 -9.65 39.83 5.05
N LYS A 3 -8.48 40.24 5.51
CA LYS A 3 -7.60 41.21 4.85
C LYS A 3 -6.46 40.56 4.05
N LEU A 4 -6.38 39.22 4.03
CA LEU A 4 -5.38 38.52 3.24
C LEU A 4 -5.73 38.63 1.75
N PRO A 5 -4.74 38.75 0.86
CA PRO A 5 -4.99 38.70 -0.57
C PRO A 5 -5.70 37.40 -0.94
N PRO A 6 -6.66 37.43 -1.89
CA PRO A 6 -7.43 36.27 -2.29
C PRO A 6 -6.56 35.13 -2.84
N GLU A 7 -5.33 35.41 -3.29
CA GLU A 7 -4.36 34.43 -3.78
C GLU A 7 -3.71 33.62 -2.64
N ILE A 8 -3.66 34.17 -1.43
CA ILE A 8 -3.00 33.55 -0.27
C ILE A 8 -3.93 32.57 0.45
N LEU A 9 -5.23 32.84 0.47
CA LEU A 9 -6.21 31.99 1.15
C LEU A 9 -6.24 30.55 0.59
N PRO A 10 -6.25 30.30 -0.73
CA PRO A 10 -6.15 28.95 -1.29
C PRO A 10 -4.88 28.20 -0.86
N LEU A 11 -3.74 28.89 -0.75
CA LEU A 11 -2.47 28.26 -0.32
C LEU A 11 -2.56 27.81 1.15
N ILE A 12 -3.13 28.64 2.02
CA ILE A 12 -3.38 28.28 3.43
C ILE A 12 -4.35 27.09 3.51
N PHE A 13 -5.42 27.10 2.71
CA PHE A 13 -6.42 26.05 2.74
C PHE A 13 -5.90 24.74 2.17
N ALA A 14 -4.99 24.79 1.18
CA ALA A 14 -4.29 23.62 0.68
C ALA A 14 -3.41 22.97 1.77
N GLU A 15 -2.68 23.76 2.55
CA GLU A 15 -1.90 23.26 3.69
C GLU A 15 -2.81 22.67 4.78
N ILE A 16 -3.94 23.31 5.07
CA ILE A 16 -4.93 22.78 6.03
C ILE A 16 -5.58 21.52 5.50
N TRP A 17 -5.87 21.41 4.20
CA TRP A 17 -6.40 20.20 3.59
C TRP A 17 -5.41 19.02 3.73
N ASP A 18 -4.13 19.28 3.49
CA ASP A 18 -3.07 18.28 3.57
C ASP A 18 -2.82 17.79 5.01
N LEU A 19 -3.01 18.66 6.02
CA LEU A 19 -2.73 18.37 7.42
C LEU A 19 -3.97 18.00 8.26
N TYR A 20 -5.09 18.70 8.05
CA TYR A 20 -6.30 18.69 8.87
C TYR A 20 -7.59 18.93 8.05
N PRO A 21 -7.98 18.01 7.14
CA PRO A 21 -9.10 18.22 6.22
C PRO A 21 -10.44 18.51 6.92
N GLU A 22 -10.67 17.94 8.11
CA GLU A 22 -11.87 18.19 8.90
C GLU A 22 -12.00 19.65 9.37
N SER A 23 -10.87 20.34 9.55
CA SER A 23 -10.88 21.76 9.95
C SER A 23 -11.45 22.67 8.86
N LEU A 24 -11.35 22.26 7.58
CA LEU A 24 -11.95 23.02 6.48
C LEU A 24 -13.47 23.13 6.60
N ARG A 25 -14.15 22.14 7.21
CA ARG A 25 -15.60 22.21 7.42
C ARG A 25 -15.99 23.33 8.37
N GLY A 26 -15.19 23.54 9.42
CA GLY A 26 -15.35 24.68 10.32
C GLY A 26 -15.08 26.00 9.60
N LEU A 27 -13.99 26.06 8.82
CA LEU A 27 -13.64 27.26 8.04
C LEU A 27 -14.71 27.63 7.01
N ASN A 28 -15.37 26.64 6.40
CA ASN A 28 -16.46 26.84 5.45
C ASN A 28 -17.66 27.63 6.04
N THR A 29 -17.76 27.74 7.37
CA THR A 29 -18.88 28.46 8.03
C THR A 29 -18.52 29.88 8.49
N VAL A 30 -17.28 30.33 8.30
CA VAL A 30 -16.79 31.59 8.87
C VAL A 30 -17.36 32.81 8.14
N ASN A 31 -17.19 32.89 6.82
CA ASN A 31 -17.74 33.95 5.98
C ASN A 31 -17.79 33.48 4.51
N ARG A 32 -18.31 34.33 3.61
CA ARG A 32 -18.50 33.99 2.20
C ARG A 32 -17.19 33.69 1.45
N ILE A 33 -16.13 34.45 1.71
CA ILE A 33 -14.83 34.23 1.05
C ILE A 33 -14.24 32.89 1.48
N PHE A 34 -14.33 32.58 2.77
CA PHE A 34 -13.90 31.30 3.33
C PHE A 34 -14.75 30.15 2.82
N TYR A 35 -16.06 30.36 2.68
CA TYR A 35 -16.97 29.39 2.09
C TYR A 35 -16.59 29.09 0.64
N ASP A 36 -16.45 30.12 -0.21
CA ASP A 36 -16.13 29.95 -1.63
C ASP A 36 -14.74 29.28 -1.81
N THR A 37 -13.78 29.62 -0.94
CA THR A 37 -12.44 29.00 -0.94
C THR A 37 -12.47 27.56 -0.45
N ALA A 38 -13.12 27.27 0.69
CA ALA A 38 -13.25 25.92 1.24
C ALA A 38 -14.03 24.99 0.31
N ALA A 39 -15.09 25.52 -0.32
CA ALA A 39 -15.94 24.75 -1.22
C ALA A 39 -15.14 24.13 -2.37
N HIS A 40 -14.10 24.81 -2.88
CA HIS A 40 -13.25 24.26 -3.91
C HIS A 40 -12.58 22.94 -3.50
N PHE A 41 -12.13 22.83 -2.25
CA PHE A 41 -11.47 21.63 -1.70
C PHE A 41 -12.50 20.60 -1.22
N LEU A 42 -13.53 21.05 -0.49
CA LEU A 42 -14.53 20.16 0.12
C LEU A 42 -15.38 19.41 -0.90
N TYR A 43 -15.61 20.03 -2.07
CA TYR A 43 -16.46 19.49 -3.14
C TYR A 43 -15.67 19.12 -4.39
N GLU A 44 -14.34 19.08 -4.33
CA GLU A 44 -13.47 18.75 -5.46
C GLU A 44 -13.69 17.31 -5.95
N THR A 45 -13.86 16.38 -5.01
CA THR A 45 -14.00 14.96 -5.27
C THR A 45 -15.39 14.48 -4.85
N LEU A 46 -16.15 13.98 -5.82
CA LEU A 46 -17.41 13.28 -5.56
C LEU A 46 -17.16 11.77 -5.64
N THR A 47 -17.50 11.03 -4.58
CA THR A 47 -17.38 9.57 -4.56
C THR A 47 -18.74 8.91 -4.43
N VAL A 48 -19.11 8.09 -5.41
CA VAL A 48 -20.29 7.24 -5.40
C VAL A 48 -19.85 5.83 -5.03
N ARG A 49 -20.19 5.38 -3.82
CA ARG A 49 -19.91 4.02 -3.33
C ARG A 49 -21.19 3.24 -3.18
N PHE A 50 -21.21 2.01 -3.67
CA PHE A 50 -22.38 1.15 -3.59
C PHE A 50 -22.01 -0.33 -3.51
N GLN A 51 -22.90 -1.10 -2.90
CA GLN A 51 -22.83 -2.56 -2.82
C GLN A 51 -24.03 -3.23 -3.47
N SER A 52 -25.06 -2.46 -3.84
CA SER A 52 -26.27 -2.91 -4.53
C SER A 52 -26.74 -1.85 -5.51
N ASN A 53 -27.54 -2.24 -6.51
CA ASN A 53 -28.14 -1.28 -7.45
C ASN A 53 -29.04 -0.28 -6.74
N GLN A 54 -29.76 -0.69 -5.70
CA GLN A 54 -30.60 0.22 -4.92
C GLN A 54 -29.77 1.27 -4.19
N GLU A 55 -28.63 0.87 -3.59
CA GLU A 55 -27.69 1.83 -2.99
C GLU A 55 -27.11 2.78 -4.03
N TYR A 56 -26.75 2.27 -5.20
CA TYR A 56 -26.28 3.09 -6.32
C TYR A 56 -27.34 4.10 -6.76
N GLU A 57 -28.56 3.66 -7.07
CA GLU A 57 -29.65 4.52 -7.52
C GLU A 57 -29.95 5.59 -6.47
N GLN A 58 -30.02 5.22 -5.20
CA GLN A 58 -30.23 6.17 -4.10
C GLN A 58 -29.07 7.17 -3.97
N ALA A 59 -27.82 6.71 -4.05
CA ALA A 59 -26.65 7.57 -3.92
C ALA A 59 -26.60 8.61 -5.04
N VAL A 60 -26.84 8.20 -6.29
CA VAL A 60 -26.82 9.11 -7.44
C VAL A 60 -28.06 10.02 -7.44
N ALA A 61 -29.25 9.49 -7.13
CA ALA A 61 -30.48 10.28 -7.03
C ALA A 61 -30.40 11.37 -5.93
N ASN A 62 -29.79 11.05 -4.78
CA ASN A 62 -29.56 12.04 -3.72
C ASN A 62 -28.69 13.21 -4.20
N VAL A 63 -27.72 12.97 -5.07
CA VAL A 63 -26.91 14.04 -5.67
C VAL A 63 -27.73 14.79 -6.73
N LEU A 64 -28.44 14.06 -7.59
CA LEU A 64 -29.23 14.63 -8.69
C LEU A 64 -30.40 15.51 -8.26
N THR A 65 -30.98 15.24 -7.09
CA THR A 65 -32.06 16.02 -6.47
C THR A 65 -31.60 17.35 -5.90
N LEU A 66 -30.28 17.55 -5.75
CA LEU A 66 -29.74 18.85 -5.35
C LEU A 66 -29.98 19.90 -6.44
N PRO A 67 -30.22 21.17 -6.06
CA PRO A 67 -30.36 22.28 -7.00
C PRO A 67 -29.21 22.34 -8.01
N THR A 68 -29.48 22.75 -9.25
CA THR A 68 -28.47 22.81 -10.33
C THR A 68 -27.29 23.74 -10.00
N ASN A 69 -27.46 24.68 -9.07
CA ASN A 69 -26.40 25.55 -8.55
C ASN A 69 -25.66 24.99 -7.33
N ALA A 70 -25.91 23.73 -6.93
CA ALA A 70 -25.21 23.11 -5.82
C ALA A 70 -23.69 23.06 -6.08
N ASN A 71 -22.91 23.30 -5.02
CA ASN A 71 -21.44 23.36 -5.10
C ASN A 71 -20.83 22.13 -5.77
N TRP A 72 -21.43 20.95 -5.61
CA TRP A 72 -20.98 19.72 -6.24
C TRP A 72 -20.87 19.86 -7.77
N TYR A 73 -21.88 20.36 -8.47
CA TYR A 73 -21.84 20.47 -9.94
C TYR A 73 -20.78 21.46 -10.43
N LYS A 74 -20.52 22.51 -9.65
CA LYS A 74 -19.57 23.59 -9.99
C LYS A 74 -18.13 23.23 -9.65
N HIS A 75 -17.90 22.59 -8.51
CA HIS A 75 -16.56 22.37 -7.94
C HIS A 75 -16.03 20.95 -8.13
N THR A 76 -16.86 19.97 -8.48
CA THR A 76 -16.38 18.61 -8.77
C THR A 76 -15.39 18.66 -9.93
N ARG A 77 -14.17 18.18 -9.69
CA ARG A 77 -13.10 17.95 -10.67
C ARG A 77 -12.79 16.47 -10.82
N ARG A 78 -13.11 15.68 -9.80
CA ARG A 78 -12.88 14.25 -9.77
C ARG A 78 -14.14 13.49 -9.37
N LEU A 79 -14.50 12.48 -10.16
CA LEU A 79 -15.60 11.57 -9.88
C LEU A 79 -15.07 10.16 -9.69
N ASP A 80 -15.38 9.58 -8.55
CA ASP A 80 -14.93 8.26 -8.13
C ASP A 80 -16.15 7.33 -8.03
N ILE A 81 -16.22 6.31 -8.88
CA ILE A 81 -17.32 5.33 -8.90
C ILE A 81 -16.77 3.99 -8.42
N VAL A 82 -17.31 3.50 -7.31
CA VAL A 82 -16.77 2.33 -6.62
C VAL A 82 -17.89 1.35 -6.27
N CYS A 83 -17.78 0.12 -6.79
CA CYS A 83 -18.64 -1.00 -6.41
C CYS A 83 -17.86 -2.02 -5.56
N GLY A 84 -18.44 -2.46 -4.44
CA GLY A 84 -17.94 -3.64 -3.72
C GLY A 84 -18.12 -3.65 -2.19
N PRO A 85 -18.20 -4.84 -1.56
CA PRO A 85 -18.46 -5.01 -0.12
C PRO A 85 -17.33 -4.50 0.78
N ARG A 86 -16.14 -4.28 0.21
CA ARG A 86 -14.98 -3.65 0.83
C ARG A 86 -14.53 -2.56 -0.13
N GLY A 87 -14.88 -1.32 0.18
CA GLY A 87 -14.66 -0.19 -0.71
C GLY A 87 -13.25 -0.22 -1.30
N LEU A 88 -13.17 -0.20 -2.63
CA LEU A 88 -11.99 0.32 -3.29
C LEU A 88 -11.80 1.72 -2.70
N GLN A 89 -10.93 1.83 -1.70
CA GLN A 89 -10.48 3.12 -1.24
C GLN A 89 -9.58 3.63 -2.36
N LEU A 90 -10.17 4.32 -3.33
CA LEU A 90 -9.48 5.36 -4.05
C LEU A 90 -8.95 6.29 -2.95
N SER A 91 -7.64 6.15 -2.68
CA SER A 91 -7.00 6.51 -1.41
C SER A 91 -7.39 7.92 -0.97
N SER A 92 -8.25 8.01 0.05
CA SER A 92 -8.74 9.29 0.60
C SER A 92 -7.75 9.97 1.54
N ASN A 93 -6.50 9.48 1.66
CA ASN A 93 -5.49 10.10 2.49
C ASN A 93 -4.10 10.01 1.84
N ARG A 94 -3.57 11.18 1.48
CA ARG A 94 -2.25 11.47 0.91
C ARG A 94 -2.02 10.98 -0.53
N LYS A 95 -2.12 11.95 -1.45
CA LYS A 95 -1.42 12.07 -2.73
C LYS A 95 -0.91 10.75 -3.30
N LYS A 96 -1.65 10.21 -4.27
CA LYS A 96 -1.13 9.62 -5.52
C LYS A 96 -2.28 9.19 -6.44
N ALA A 97 -2.66 10.06 -7.37
CA ALA A 97 -3.36 9.65 -8.59
C ALA A 97 -2.46 8.64 -9.35
N MET A 98 -3.01 7.92 -10.33
CA MET A 98 -2.25 6.97 -11.16
C MET A 98 -0.95 7.59 -11.77
N GLY A 99 -0.82 8.92 -11.77
CA GLY A 99 0.37 9.73 -12.09
C GLY A 99 1.65 9.56 -11.25
N GLU A 100 1.65 8.88 -10.11
CA GLU A 100 2.81 8.86 -9.21
C GLU A 100 2.99 7.54 -8.44
N ILE A 101 2.99 6.37 -9.08
CA ILE A 101 3.15 5.09 -8.34
C ILE A 101 4.54 5.04 -7.67
N PRO A 102 4.56 4.85 -6.34
CA PRO A 102 4.53 3.53 -5.75
C PRO A 102 3.29 3.37 -4.87
N ILE A 103 2.55 2.29 -5.12
CA ILE A 103 1.62 1.72 -4.15
C ILE A 103 2.42 0.64 -3.42
N PRO A 104 2.82 0.88 -2.17
CA PRO A 104 2.55 -0.13 -1.15
C PRO A 104 2.22 0.50 0.21
N GLU A 105 1.02 0.23 0.72
CA GLU A 105 0.84 -0.02 2.16
C GLU A 105 0.05 -1.34 2.25
N ASP A 106 0.52 -2.22 3.10
CA ASP A 106 0.44 -3.68 2.95
C ASP A 106 -0.96 -4.31 2.89
N TYR A 107 -1.05 -5.35 2.06
CA TYR A 107 -1.72 -6.63 2.32
C TYR A 107 -3.05 -6.67 3.12
N LEU A 108 -3.90 -5.66 3.01
CA LEU A 108 -5.26 -5.73 3.55
C LEU A 108 -6.30 -5.72 2.42
N ASN A 109 -6.41 -6.89 1.81
CA ASN A 109 -7.57 -7.43 1.08
C ASN A 109 -7.77 -7.04 -0.40
N PHE A 110 -6.76 -7.26 -1.24
CA PHE A 110 -6.97 -8.15 -2.40
C PHE A 110 -6.35 -9.53 -2.11
N GLY A 111 -6.49 -9.99 -0.87
CA GLY A 111 -6.56 -11.43 -0.67
C GLY A 111 -7.82 -11.85 -1.40
N LEU A 112 -7.65 -12.61 -2.48
CA LEU A 112 -8.58 -13.66 -2.84
C LEU A 112 -10.01 -13.36 -2.34
N VAL A 113 -10.72 -12.47 -3.04
CA VAL A 113 -12.16 -12.69 -3.19
C VAL A 113 -12.32 -13.88 -4.18
N THR A 114 -11.67 -15.00 -3.84
CA THR A 114 -11.93 -16.37 -4.32
C THR A 114 -12.72 -17.15 -3.27
N LYS A 115 -13.21 -16.49 -2.22
CA LYS A 115 -14.64 -16.67 -2.03
C LYS A 115 -15.24 -15.83 -3.13
N ALA A 116 -15.72 -16.51 -4.17
CA ALA A 116 -16.74 -15.98 -5.04
C ALA A 116 -17.47 -14.85 -4.30
N LEU A 117 -17.48 -13.63 -4.86
CA LEU A 117 -18.76 -12.94 -4.83
C LEU A 117 -19.72 -14.02 -5.31
N PRO A 118 -20.53 -14.61 -4.40
CA PRO A 118 -21.28 -15.83 -4.68
C PRO A 118 -21.89 -15.57 -6.02
N GLU A 119 -21.48 -16.36 -7.03
CA GLU A 119 -21.73 -16.15 -8.46
C GLU A 119 -22.69 -14.99 -8.64
N CYS A 120 -22.15 -13.77 -8.77
CA CYS A 120 -22.96 -12.56 -8.74
C CYS A 120 -23.73 -12.41 -10.06
N ASP A 121 -24.34 -13.50 -10.51
CA ASP A 121 -25.25 -13.65 -11.64
C ASP A 121 -26.52 -12.80 -11.45
N ASP A 122 -26.77 -12.30 -10.23
CA ASP A 122 -27.97 -11.51 -9.89
C ASP A 122 -27.77 -9.99 -9.78
N PHE A 123 -26.57 -9.44 -10.05
CA PHE A 123 -26.47 -7.99 -10.23
C PHE A 123 -27.07 -7.61 -11.58
N ALA A 124 -28.36 -7.27 -11.58
CA ALA A 124 -28.96 -6.51 -12.69
C ALA A 124 -28.01 -5.36 -13.06
N ILE A 125 -27.79 -5.12 -14.35
CA ILE A 125 -26.89 -4.06 -14.80
C ILE A 125 -27.38 -2.74 -14.18
N PRO A 126 -26.52 -1.96 -13.48
CA PRO A 126 -26.92 -0.69 -12.89
C PRO A 126 -27.55 0.22 -13.95
N LYS A 127 -28.58 0.99 -13.57
CA LYS A 127 -29.17 1.99 -14.46
C LYS A 127 -28.20 3.17 -14.65
N TRP A 128 -27.34 3.07 -15.66
CA TRP A 128 -26.29 4.05 -15.93
C TRP A 128 -26.82 5.42 -16.35
N GLU A 129 -28.10 5.52 -16.72
CA GLU A 129 -28.77 6.77 -17.13
C GLU A 129 -28.71 7.84 -16.04
N LEU A 130 -28.75 7.44 -14.76
CA LEU A 130 -28.59 8.37 -13.64
C LEU A 130 -27.19 8.99 -13.62
N LEU A 131 -26.17 8.19 -13.89
CA LEU A 131 -24.79 8.65 -13.92
C LEU A 131 -24.49 9.47 -15.19
N VAL A 132 -25.08 9.11 -16.33
CA VAL A 132 -25.10 9.94 -17.55
C VAL A 132 -25.66 11.32 -17.23
N SER A 133 -26.82 11.37 -16.56
CA SER A 133 -27.45 12.63 -16.15
C SER A 133 -26.57 13.43 -15.17
N LEU A 134 -25.86 12.76 -14.28
CA LEU A 134 -24.94 13.40 -13.35
C LEU A 134 -23.71 13.99 -14.08
N LEU A 135 -23.10 13.23 -14.99
CA LEU A 135 -21.96 13.68 -15.80
C LEU A 135 -22.33 14.91 -16.65
N ALA A 136 -23.53 14.94 -17.23
CA ALA A 136 -24.02 16.08 -17.98
C ALA A 136 -24.24 17.35 -17.14
N LYS A 137 -24.50 17.22 -15.83
CA LYS A 137 -24.67 18.36 -14.90
C LYS A 137 -23.35 18.88 -14.32
N ILE A 138 -22.33 18.04 -14.19
CA ILE A 138 -21.00 18.48 -13.72
C ILE A 138 -20.37 19.38 -14.79
N GLN A 139 -19.81 20.52 -14.40
CA GLN A 139 -19.35 21.54 -15.36
C GLN A 139 -17.92 21.29 -15.90
N HIS A 140 -17.02 20.76 -15.06
CA HIS A 140 -15.60 20.68 -15.38
C HIS A 140 -14.96 19.41 -14.81
N LEU A 141 -15.38 18.24 -15.30
CA LEU A 141 -14.76 16.99 -14.85
C LEU A 141 -13.36 16.85 -15.46
N VAL A 142 -12.37 16.66 -14.61
CA VAL A 142 -10.95 16.49 -14.99
C VAL A 142 -10.54 15.03 -14.92
N GLU A 143 -11.07 14.28 -13.95
CA GLU A 143 -10.72 12.87 -13.73
C GLU A 143 -11.96 12.03 -13.37
N LEU A 144 -12.09 10.88 -14.01
CA LEU A 144 -13.10 9.87 -13.73
C LEU A 144 -12.40 8.55 -13.38
N ASN A 145 -12.56 8.10 -12.14
CA ASN A 145 -12.05 6.81 -11.68
C ASN A 145 -13.20 5.81 -11.60
N TYR A 146 -13.14 4.79 -12.45
CA TYR A 146 -14.16 3.74 -12.54
C TYR A 146 -13.63 2.44 -11.95
N ALA A 147 -14.23 2.01 -10.84
CA ALA A 147 -13.80 0.86 -10.06
C ALA A 147 -15.03 -0.04 -9.78
N VAL A 148 -15.64 -0.52 -10.86
CA VAL A 148 -16.79 -1.43 -10.83
C VAL A 148 -16.41 -2.68 -11.62
N ALA A 149 -16.67 -3.85 -11.05
CA ALA A 149 -16.38 -5.14 -11.65
C ALA A 149 -17.36 -5.47 -12.78
N ASN A 150 -17.25 -4.79 -13.91
CA ASN A 150 -17.97 -5.05 -15.17
C ASN A 150 -17.38 -4.24 -16.34
N MET A 151 -17.94 -4.44 -17.53
CA MET A 151 -17.62 -3.63 -18.71
C MET A 151 -17.99 -2.16 -18.47
N PHE A 152 -17.12 -1.24 -18.90
CA PHE A 152 -17.42 0.19 -18.86
C PHE A 152 -18.58 0.51 -19.82
N PRO A 153 -19.70 1.09 -19.35
CA PRO A 153 -20.87 1.33 -20.19
C PRO A 153 -20.62 2.31 -21.32
N GLN A 154 -21.01 1.95 -22.55
CA GLN A 154 -20.86 2.80 -23.75
C GLN A 154 -21.54 4.17 -23.58
N ALA A 155 -22.75 4.21 -23.00
CA ALA A 155 -23.47 5.47 -22.76
C ALA A 155 -22.67 6.45 -21.88
N LEU A 156 -21.88 5.95 -20.92
CA LEU A 156 -21.00 6.80 -20.11
C LEU A 156 -19.81 7.31 -20.93
N LEU A 157 -19.27 6.48 -21.81
CA LEU A 157 -18.16 6.86 -22.69
C LEU A 157 -18.59 7.99 -23.64
N GLU A 158 -19.74 7.84 -24.29
CA GLU A 158 -20.32 8.84 -25.18
C GLU A 158 -20.60 10.15 -24.44
N THR A 159 -21.20 10.07 -23.25
CA THR A 159 -21.47 11.24 -22.40
C THR A 159 -20.18 11.96 -22.00
N LEU A 160 -19.12 11.19 -21.70
CA LEU A 160 -17.81 11.74 -21.38
C LEU A 160 -17.22 12.50 -22.58
N HIS A 161 -17.30 11.93 -23.79
CA HIS A 161 -16.81 12.60 -25.01
C HIS A 161 -17.61 13.87 -25.32
N GLN A 162 -18.92 13.86 -25.07
CA GLN A 162 -19.80 15.00 -25.33
C GLN A 162 -19.59 16.16 -24.35
N HIS A 163 -19.51 15.87 -23.05
CA HIS A 163 -19.49 16.92 -22.02
C HIS A 163 -18.10 17.19 -21.44
N HIS A 164 -17.21 16.20 -21.44
CA HIS A 164 -15.89 16.25 -20.79
C HIS A 164 -14.77 15.63 -21.66
N PRO A 165 -14.56 16.10 -22.90
CA PRO A 165 -13.61 15.47 -23.84
C PRO A 165 -12.14 15.50 -23.38
N ALA A 166 -11.80 16.36 -22.41
CA ALA A 166 -10.47 16.45 -21.81
C ALA A 166 -10.34 15.64 -20.50
N CYS A 167 -11.39 14.96 -20.06
CA CYS A 167 -11.38 14.18 -18.83
C CYS A 167 -10.46 12.96 -18.94
N LYS A 168 -9.69 12.71 -17.89
CA LYS A 168 -8.87 11.52 -17.74
C LYS A 168 -9.73 10.38 -17.19
N LEU A 169 -9.98 9.38 -18.01
CA LEU A 169 -10.65 8.16 -17.60
C LEU A 169 -9.62 7.14 -17.11
N ASN A 170 -9.78 6.69 -15.86
CA ASN A 170 -9.01 5.62 -15.26
C ASN A 170 -9.95 4.45 -14.91
N ILE A 171 -9.63 3.26 -15.40
CA ILE A 171 -10.41 2.04 -15.15
C ILE A 171 -9.60 1.13 -14.23
N HIS A 172 -10.13 0.86 -13.05
CA HIS A 172 -9.45 0.15 -11.97
C HIS A 172 -9.78 -1.33 -11.89
N ASP A 173 -10.81 -1.80 -12.58
CA ASP A 173 -11.15 -3.22 -12.68
C ASP A 173 -11.69 -3.47 -14.08
N PHE A 174 -10.83 -3.96 -14.97
CA PHE A 174 -11.16 -4.17 -16.37
C PHE A 174 -10.89 -5.62 -16.77
N GLN A 175 -11.96 -6.30 -17.17
CA GLN A 175 -11.92 -7.66 -17.69
C GLN A 175 -12.17 -7.62 -19.19
N LEU A 176 -11.20 -8.11 -19.97
CA LEU A 176 -11.35 -8.28 -21.42
C LEU A 176 -11.88 -9.66 -21.72
N SER A 177 -13.19 -9.76 -21.69
CA SER A 177 -13.91 -10.97 -22.05
C SER A 177 -13.95 -11.15 -23.57
N TYR A 178 -14.06 -10.07 -24.37
CA TYR A 178 -14.53 -10.22 -25.76
C TYR A 178 -13.60 -9.70 -26.87
N LEU A 179 -12.66 -8.79 -26.59
CA LEU A 179 -11.77 -8.14 -27.59
C LEU A 179 -11.07 -9.05 -28.63
N PHE A 180 -10.95 -10.35 -28.36
CA PHE A 180 -10.27 -11.31 -29.23
C PHE A 180 -11.03 -12.63 -29.37
N SER A 181 -12.28 -12.68 -28.93
CA SER A 181 -13.14 -13.79 -29.27
C SER A 181 -13.44 -13.67 -30.77
N LYS A 182 -13.23 -14.74 -31.55
CA LYS A 182 -13.62 -14.79 -32.97
C LYS A 182 -15.14 -14.62 -33.18
N LYS A 183 -15.93 -14.47 -32.11
CA LYS A 183 -17.40 -14.47 -32.10
C LYS A 183 -18.03 -13.12 -31.80
N SER A 184 -17.27 -12.07 -31.49
CA SER A 184 -17.85 -10.79 -31.05
C SER A 184 -17.33 -9.58 -31.82
N ASP A 185 -18.22 -8.99 -32.63
CA ASP A 185 -18.19 -7.61 -33.13
C ASP A 185 -18.43 -6.60 -31.99
N ASP A 186 -17.80 -6.77 -30.83
CA ASP A 186 -18.01 -5.88 -29.68
C ASP A 186 -17.23 -4.58 -29.87
N ALA A 187 -17.81 -3.69 -30.69
CA ALA A 187 -17.31 -2.33 -30.96
C ALA A 187 -17.06 -1.53 -29.67
N CYS A 188 -17.81 -1.80 -28.60
CA CYS A 188 -17.73 -1.05 -27.35
C CYS A 188 -16.38 -1.17 -26.61
N GLU A 189 -15.76 -2.36 -26.57
CA GLU A 189 -14.44 -2.51 -25.90
C GLU A 189 -13.33 -1.82 -26.71
N MET A 190 -13.43 -1.86 -28.04
CA MET A 190 -12.50 -1.16 -28.94
C MET A 190 -12.64 0.35 -28.85
N ASP A 191 -13.86 0.88 -28.82
CA ASP A 191 -14.16 2.30 -28.65
C ASP A 191 -13.56 2.85 -27.34
N LEU A 192 -13.65 2.06 -26.26
CA LEU A 192 -13.07 2.40 -24.98
C LEU A 192 -11.55 2.51 -25.04
N ILE A 193 -10.87 1.55 -25.68
CA ILE A 193 -9.41 1.56 -25.77
C ILE A 193 -8.92 2.69 -26.68
N GLN A 194 -9.61 2.90 -27.80
CA GLN A 194 -9.28 3.98 -28.73
C GLN A 194 -9.70 5.36 -28.22
N SER A 195 -10.43 5.43 -27.10
CA SER A 195 -10.90 6.67 -26.52
C SER A 195 -9.75 7.63 -26.22
N PRO A 196 -9.83 8.90 -26.64
CA PRO A 196 -8.84 9.92 -26.28
C PRO A 196 -8.88 10.27 -24.78
N CYS A 197 -9.96 9.94 -24.06
CA CYS A 197 -10.07 10.15 -22.63
C CYS A 197 -9.38 9.06 -21.80
N LEU A 198 -9.12 7.87 -22.38
CA LEU A 198 -8.50 6.76 -21.65
C LEU A 198 -7.06 7.11 -21.26
N HIS A 199 -6.85 7.30 -19.96
CA HIS A 199 -5.58 7.69 -19.37
C HIS A 199 -4.92 6.56 -18.60
N GLY A 200 -5.75 5.70 -18.00
CA GLY A 200 -5.32 4.66 -17.08
C GLY A 200 -6.16 3.40 -17.18
N ILE A 201 -5.54 2.22 -17.21
CA ILE A 201 -6.28 0.96 -17.23
C ILE A 201 -5.57 -0.13 -16.41
N ARG A 202 -6.35 -0.80 -15.57
CA ARG A 202 -5.97 -1.98 -14.80
C ARG A 202 -6.59 -3.21 -15.43
N PHE A 203 -5.79 -3.94 -16.19
CA PHE A 203 -6.19 -5.17 -16.83
C PHE A 203 -6.01 -6.36 -15.88
N THR A 204 -7.10 -7.06 -15.60
CA THR A 204 -7.11 -8.33 -14.87
C THR A 204 -7.67 -9.43 -15.76
N HIS A 205 -6.91 -10.49 -15.99
CA HIS A 205 -7.39 -11.61 -16.80
C HIS A 205 -8.14 -12.62 -15.92
N TRP A 206 -9.44 -12.76 -16.14
CA TRP A 206 -10.22 -13.85 -15.57
C TRP A 206 -10.01 -15.11 -16.43
N ARG A 207 -9.48 -16.18 -15.81
CA ARG A 207 -9.31 -17.46 -16.49
C ARG A 207 -10.64 -18.21 -16.44
N GLU A 208 -11.27 -18.37 -17.60
CA GLU A 208 -12.27 -19.41 -17.77
C GLU A 208 -11.54 -20.76 -17.68
N SER A 209 -11.85 -21.54 -16.65
CA SER A 209 -11.14 -22.80 -16.33
C SER A 209 -11.14 -23.74 -17.54
N GLY A 210 -9.98 -24.09 -18.09
CA GLY A 210 -9.89 -25.25 -18.99
C GLY A 210 -8.81 -25.26 -20.08
N TYR A 211 -8.13 -24.16 -20.43
CA TYR A 211 -7.28 -24.16 -21.63
C TYR A 211 -5.88 -23.55 -21.44
N THR A 212 -4.85 -24.38 -21.68
CA THR A 212 -3.42 -24.04 -21.62
C THR A 212 -2.94 -23.12 -22.76
N ARG A 213 -3.75 -22.87 -23.79
CA ARG A 213 -3.40 -22.02 -24.94
C ARG A 213 -3.67 -20.51 -24.73
N GLN A 214 -4.17 -20.12 -23.55
CA GLN A 214 -4.62 -18.74 -23.27
C GLN A 214 -3.48 -17.75 -22.94
N GLU A 215 -2.25 -18.23 -22.67
CA GLU A 215 -1.16 -17.37 -22.20
C GLU A 215 -0.54 -16.50 -23.32
N GLU A 216 -0.44 -17.02 -24.54
CA GLU A 216 0.06 -16.27 -25.71
C GLU A 216 -0.91 -15.17 -26.12
N LEU A 217 -2.22 -15.48 -26.07
CA LEU A 217 -3.29 -14.52 -26.31
C LEU A 217 -3.21 -13.35 -25.32
N ALA A 218 -2.92 -13.61 -24.04
CA ALA A 218 -2.83 -12.56 -23.02
C ALA A 218 -1.69 -11.57 -23.30
N ALA A 219 -0.50 -12.04 -23.69
CA ALA A 219 0.61 -11.16 -24.08
C ALA A 219 0.23 -10.29 -25.28
N GLU A 220 -0.45 -10.87 -26.27
CA GLU A 220 -0.98 -10.15 -27.44
C GLU A 220 -1.98 -9.06 -27.08
N LYS A 221 -2.93 -9.34 -26.18
CA LYS A 221 -3.87 -8.33 -25.70
C LYS A 221 -3.13 -7.14 -25.06
N ILE A 222 -2.12 -7.43 -24.23
CA ILE A 222 -1.38 -6.42 -23.46
C ILE A 222 -0.72 -5.40 -24.39
N TYR A 223 0.14 -5.84 -25.32
CA TYR A 223 0.85 -4.89 -26.18
C TYR A 223 -0.09 -4.23 -27.20
N LYS A 224 -1.17 -4.90 -27.63
CA LYS A 224 -2.15 -4.29 -28.53
C LYS A 224 -2.86 -3.12 -27.86
N ILE A 225 -3.32 -3.26 -26.61
CA ILE A 225 -3.91 -2.12 -25.87
C ILE A 225 -2.94 -0.93 -25.84
N MET A 226 -1.66 -1.18 -25.56
CA MET A 226 -0.64 -0.14 -25.54
C MET A 226 -0.41 0.53 -26.90
N SER A 227 -0.64 -0.19 -28.01
CA SER A 227 -0.42 0.34 -29.36
C SER A 227 -1.61 1.10 -29.94
N ILE A 228 -2.83 0.81 -29.48
CA ILE A 228 -4.05 1.46 -29.99
C ILE A 228 -4.62 2.56 -29.08
N ALA A 229 -4.20 2.63 -27.81
CA ALA A 229 -4.69 3.65 -26.87
C ALA A 229 -3.86 4.95 -26.95
N PRO A 230 -4.39 6.03 -27.55
CA PRO A 230 -3.57 7.18 -27.96
C PRO A 230 -3.02 8.02 -26.80
N ASN A 231 -3.74 8.09 -25.67
CA ASN A 231 -3.42 8.93 -24.52
C ASN A 231 -3.13 8.14 -23.24
N LEU A 232 -2.92 6.83 -23.36
CA LEU A 232 -2.66 5.96 -22.22
C LEU A 232 -1.34 6.35 -21.54
N LYS A 233 -1.41 6.69 -20.26
CA LYS A 233 -0.25 7.03 -19.43
C LYS A 233 0.05 5.98 -18.37
N HIS A 234 -0.96 5.26 -17.88
CA HIS A 234 -0.82 4.29 -16.79
C HIS A 234 -1.41 2.95 -17.19
N PHE A 235 -0.57 1.93 -17.22
CA PHE A 235 -0.99 0.59 -17.57
C PHE A 235 -0.57 -0.41 -16.52
N TYR A 236 -1.56 -1.08 -15.95
CA TYR A 236 -1.36 -2.11 -14.94
C TYR A 236 -1.94 -3.42 -15.44
N VAL A 237 -1.15 -4.48 -15.36
CA VAL A 237 -1.54 -5.83 -15.73
C VAL A 237 -1.35 -6.75 -14.53
N ASP A 238 -2.37 -7.53 -14.22
CA ASP A 238 -2.34 -8.52 -13.14
C ASP A 238 -3.02 -9.80 -13.61
N ILE A 239 -2.18 -10.80 -13.85
CA ILE A 239 -2.61 -12.11 -14.33
C ILE A 239 -2.17 -13.11 -13.28
N GLN A 240 -3.13 -13.50 -12.44
CA GLN A 240 -2.88 -14.48 -11.40
C GLN A 240 -2.80 -15.90 -11.99
N PRO A 241 -1.76 -16.67 -11.64
CA PRO A 241 -1.74 -18.11 -11.85
C PRO A 241 -2.90 -18.83 -11.16
N PRO A 242 -3.51 -19.86 -11.77
CA PRO A 242 -4.10 -20.93 -10.98
C PRO A 242 -2.98 -21.81 -10.45
N ASP A 243 -2.92 -21.91 -9.12
CA ASP A 243 -2.10 -22.82 -8.32
C ASP A 243 -0.58 -22.93 -8.61
N PRO A 244 0.30 -22.97 -7.59
CA PRO A 244 1.75 -23.00 -7.80
C PRO A 244 2.31 -24.26 -8.48
N LEU A 245 1.50 -25.28 -8.75
CA LEU A 245 1.96 -26.64 -9.07
C LEU A 245 2.01 -26.98 -10.57
N ASP A 246 1.48 -26.15 -11.47
CA ASP A 246 1.23 -26.57 -12.86
C ASP A 246 2.00 -25.79 -13.95
N TYR A 247 3.24 -25.36 -13.65
CA TYR A 247 4.05 -24.60 -14.63
C TYR A 247 5.06 -25.47 -15.37
N ARG A 248 4.71 -25.86 -16.60
CA ARG A 248 5.67 -26.13 -17.69
C ARG A 248 5.59 -25.01 -18.72
N LEU A 249 6.67 -24.25 -18.88
CA LEU A 249 6.83 -23.32 -19.99
C LEU A 249 6.76 -24.09 -21.32
N SER A 250 5.71 -23.87 -22.11
CA SER A 250 5.76 -24.18 -23.55
C SER A 250 6.68 -23.16 -24.24
N LYS A 251 7.73 -23.67 -24.90
CA LYS A 251 8.62 -22.90 -25.76
C LYS A 251 7.89 -22.48 -27.05
N ALA A 252 8.31 -21.31 -27.53
CA ALA A 252 8.00 -20.67 -28.80
C ALA A 252 6.59 -20.08 -28.93
N ILE A 253 6.54 -18.74 -28.84
CA ILE A 253 5.42 -17.94 -29.33
C ILE A 253 5.51 -17.96 -30.86
N ALA A 254 4.44 -18.34 -31.54
CA ALA A 254 4.33 -18.12 -32.98
C ALA A 254 4.34 -16.61 -33.26
N LYS A 255 5.12 -16.16 -34.25
CA LYS A 255 5.05 -14.78 -34.76
C LYS A 255 3.59 -14.48 -35.10
N GLY A 256 2.92 -13.68 -34.27
CA GLY A 256 1.59 -13.17 -34.56
C GLY A 256 1.64 -12.36 -35.86
N GLN A 257 0.58 -12.50 -36.66
CA GLN A 257 0.31 -11.63 -37.78
C GLN A 257 0.35 -10.19 -37.24
N GLY A 258 1.33 -9.41 -37.73
CA GLY A 258 1.39 -7.98 -37.42
C GLY A 258 0.03 -7.35 -37.74
N LEU A 259 -0.31 -6.27 -37.02
CA LEU A 259 -1.41 -5.40 -37.41
C LEU A 259 -1.41 -5.29 -38.94
N ASP A 260 -2.53 -5.61 -39.57
CA ASP A 260 -2.76 -5.26 -40.97
C ASP A 260 -2.25 -3.83 -41.13
N SER A 261 -1.29 -3.68 -42.03
CA SER A 261 -0.54 -2.48 -42.31
C SER A 261 -1.46 -1.41 -42.89
N SER A 262 -2.37 -0.91 -42.05
CA SER A 262 -3.19 0.25 -42.28
C SER A 262 -2.35 1.48 -41.94
N THR A 263 -1.72 1.96 -43.00
CA THR A 263 -1.26 3.29 -43.40
C THR A 263 -1.54 4.52 -42.53
N MET A 264 -1.51 4.43 -41.20
CA MET A 264 -1.50 5.60 -40.32
C MET A 264 -0.15 5.69 -39.60
N PRO A 265 0.50 6.86 -39.59
CA PRO A 265 1.73 7.06 -38.81
C PRO A 265 1.40 6.85 -37.32
N PHE A 266 1.86 5.73 -36.77
CA PHE A 266 1.71 5.44 -35.35
C PHE A 266 2.51 6.46 -34.54
N LYS A 267 1.82 7.33 -33.81
CA LYS A 267 2.43 8.14 -32.77
C LYS A 267 2.86 7.19 -31.65
N MET A 268 4.16 7.18 -31.31
CA MET A 268 4.67 6.45 -30.15
C MET A 268 3.87 6.82 -28.91
N GLY A 269 3.36 5.81 -28.19
CA GLY A 269 2.74 5.99 -26.90
C GLY A 269 3.73 6.60 -25.90
N GLU A 270 3.21 7.42 -25.00
CA GLU A 270 4.01 8.18 -24.01
C GLU A 270 3.68 7.69 -22.60
N LEU A 271 3.78 6.37 -22.38
CA LEU A 271 3.44 5.74 -21.12
C LEU A 271 4.35 6.28 -20.00
N GLN A 272 3.74 6.64 -18.87
CA GLN A 272 4.43 7.15 -17.68
C GLN A 272 4.54 6.09 -16.58
N SER A 273 3.62 5.13 -16.51
CA SER A 273 3.67 4.04 -15.53
C SER A 273 3.29 2.70 -16.16
N LEU A 274 4.11 1.69 -15.89
CA LEU A 274 3.88 0.31 -16.33
C LEU A 274 4.03 -0.64 -15.14
N SER A 275 3.03 -1.48 -14.93
CA SER A 275 3.06 -2.54 -13.92
C SER A 275 2.70 -3.89 -14.54
N LEU A 276 3.60 -4.86 -14.43
CA LEU A 276 3.45 -6.20 -15.00
C LEU A 276 3.50 -7.24 -13.87
N ARG A 277 2.33 -7.63 -13.36
CA ARG A 277 2.16 -8.59 -12.27
C ARG A 277 1.69 -9.95 -12.75
N PHE A 278 2.63 -10.72 -13.30
CA PHE A 278 2.35 -12.07 -13.79
C PHE A 278 3.65 -12.88 -13.92
N ARG A 279 3.52 -14.21 -13.96
CA ARG A 279 4.68 -15.12 -14.01
C ARG A 279 5.26 -15.35 -15.40
N LEU A 280 4.54 -15.00 -16.46
CA LEU A 280 5.03 -15.11 -17.84
C LEU A 280 6.29 -14.27 -18.06
N SER A 281 7.09 -14.65 -19.06
CA SER A 281 8.25 -13.87 -19.50
C SER A 281 7.79 -12.46 -19.91
N LYS A 282 8.21 -11.47 -19.12
CA LYS A 282 7.92 -10.05 -19.37
C LYS A 282 8.73 -9.48 -20.52
N GLU A 283 9.78 -10.19 -20.94
CA GLU A 283 10.77 -9.72 -21.89
C GLU A 283 10.10 -9.50 -23.24
N LYS A 284 9.30 -10.46 -23.69
CA LYS A 284 8.57 -10.37 -24.95
C LYS A 284 7.53 -9.26 -24.93
N VAL A 285 6.84 -9.08 -23.80
CA VAL A 285 5.86 -7.99 -23.63
C VAL A 285 6.57 -6.63 -23.70
N LEU A 286 7.70 -6.46 -23.00
CA LEU A 286 8.49 -5.23 -23.05
C LEU A 286 9.12 -5.01 -24.43
N GLN A 287 9.58 -6.07 -25.11
CA GLN A 287 10.14 -6.00 -26.44
C GLN A 287 9.09 -5.53 -27.45
N GLU A 288 7.88 -6.10 -27.43
CA GLU A 288 6.81 -5.67 -28.32
C GLU A 288 6.32 -4.25 -27.97
N ALA A 289 6.10 -3.98 -26.67
CA ALA A 289 5.71 -2.66 -26.20
C ALA A 289 6.74 -1.57 -26.58
N SER A 290 8.04 -1.88 -26.61
CA SER A 290 9.08 -0.93 -27.02
C SER A 290 8.97 -0.49 -28.48
N ARG A 291 8.23 -1.22 -29.33
CA ARG A 291 7.95 -0.81 -30.71
C ARG A 291 6.85 0.24 -30.82
N HIS A 292 6.01 0.33 -29.79
CA HIS A 292 4.80 1.15 -29.78
C HIS A 292 4.80 2.23 -28.70
N THR A 293 5.74 2.20 -27.76
CA THR A 293 5.83 3.10 -26.62
C THR A 293 7.26 3.57 -26.40
N ASP A 294 7.43 4.88 -26.21
CA ASP A 294 8.70 5.48 -25.84
C ASP A 294 8.97 5.31 -24.33
N PHE A 295 9.72 4.27 -23.97
CA PHE A 295 10.12 4.02 -22.58
C PHE A 295 11.01 5.11 -21.97
N SER A 296 11.55 6.04 -22.76
CA SER A 296 12.29 7.18 -22.20
C SER A 296 11.38 8.11 -21.40
N LYS A 297 10.07 8.11 -21.65
CA LYS A 297 9.05 8.87 -20.89
C LYS A 297 8.58 8.15 -19.62
N LEU A 298 8.92 6.87 -19.46
CA LEU A 298 8.46 6.07 -18.33
C LEU A 298 9.08 6.58 -17.03
N GLN A 299 8.24 6.84 -16.04
CA GLN A 299 8.63 7.34 -14.71
C GLN A 299 8.51 6.28 -13.62
N SER A 300 7.60 5.33 -13.79
CA SER A 300 7.37 4.24 -12.84
C SER A 300 7.33 2.89 -13.54
N LEU A 301 8.05 1.93 -13.01
CA LEU A 301 8.09 0.55 -13.48
C LEU A 301 7.90 -0.41 -12.30
N ASP A 302 6.92 -1.30 -12.39
CA ASP A 302 6.66 -2.37 -11.42
C ASP A 302 6.75 -3.73 -12.13
N LEU A 303 7.72 -4.55 -11.72
CA LEU A 303 8.00 -5.87 -12.29
C LEU A 303 7.91 -6.93 -11.19
N ASP A 304 6.80 -7.66 -11.17
CA ASP A 304 6.57 -8.69 -10.16
C ASP A 304 7.10 -10.06 -10.63
N PHE A 305 7.65 -10.91 -9.77
CA PHE A 305 8.19 -12.24 -10.14
C PHE A 305 9.19 -12.22 -11.33
N VAL A 306 10.31 -11.53 -11.20
CA VAL A 306 11.45 -11.62 -12.12
C VAL A 306 12.27 -12.87 -11.79
N THR A 307 12.30 -13.83 -12.71
CA THR A 307 12.89 -15.17 -12.51
C THR A 307 14.18 -15.42 -13.28
N ASP A 308 14.45 -14.68 -14.34
CA ASP A 308 15.60 -14.89 -15.22
C ASP A 308 16.41 -13.60 -15.47
N ASP A 309 17.65 -13.79 -15.90
CA ASP A 309 18.59 -12.72 -16.18
C ASP A 309 18.23 -11.88 -17.43
N GLU A 310 17.29 -12.34 -18.26
CA GLU A 310 16.94 -11.68 -19.51
C GLU A 310 16.33 -10.29 -19.27
N ILE A 311 15.45 -10.17 -18.27
CA ILE A 311 14.85 -8.88 -17.90
C ILE A 311 15.92 -7.87 -17.42
N PRO A 312 16.74 -8.17 -16.40
CA PRO A 312 17.83 -7.28 -16.00
C PRO A 312 18.77 -6.90 -17.16
N ARG A 313 19.13 -7.85 -18.03
CA ARG A 313 19.98 -7.59 -19.20
C ARG A 313 19.29 -6.68 -20.21
N ALA A 314 18.03 -6.94 -20.54
CA ALA A 314 17.26 -6.13 -21.48
C ALA A 314 17.05 -4.70 -20.97
N ILE A 315 16.82 -4.52 -19.66
CA ILE A 315 16.80 -3.19 -19.03
C ILE A 315 18.15 -2.50 -19.18
N ALA A 316 19.25 -3.23 -19.03
CA ALA A 316 20.60 -2.67 -19.11
C ALA A 316 21.07 -2.31 -20.53
N SER A 317 20.73 -3.13 -21.53
CA SER A 317 21.28 -3.00 -22.89
C SER A 317 20.29 -2.46 -23.92
N THR A 318 18.99 -2.70 -23.74
CA THR A 318 18.00 -2.56 -24.81
C THR A 318 17.04 -1.40 -24.58
N TYR A 319 16.59 -1.20 -23.34
CA TYR A 319 15.57 -0.21 -23.04
C TYR A 319 16.16 1.07 -22.44
N SER A 320 15.72 2.25 -22.91
CA SER A 320 16.19 3.53 -22.40
C SER A 320 15.22 4.12 -21.37
N PHE A 321 15.40 3.80 -20.10
CA PHE A 321 14.56 4.31 -18.99
C PHE A 321 15.07 5.64 -18.41
N ARG A 322 15.24 6.66 -19.26
CA ARG A 322 15.92 7.92 -18.86
C ARG A 322 15.18 8.70 -17.75
N ASN A 323 13.85 8.67 -17.75
CA ASN A 323 13.04 9.40 -16.78
C ASN A 323 12.54 8.54 -15.61
N LEU A 324 13.04 7.30 -15.48
CA LEU A 324 12.60 6.39 -14.44
C LEU A 324 13.00 6.92 -13.05
N ARG A 325 11.99 7.07 -12.20
CA ARG A 325 12.09 7.60 -10.84
C ARG A 325 11.72 6.56 -9.80
N ASN A 326 10.76 5.69 -10.14
CA ASN A 326 10.20 4.70 -9.24
C ASN A 326 10.36 3.31 -9.85
N LEU A 327 11.01 2.42 -9.11
CA LEU A 327 11.17 1.02 -9.50
C LEU A 327 10.66 0.12 -8.37
N SER A 328 9.73 -0.76 -8.69
CA SER A 328 9.35 -1.90 -7.86
C SER A 328 9.76 -3.17 -8.58
N ILE A 329 10.51 -4.03 -7.90
CA ILE A 329 10.93 -5.30 -8.45
C ILE A 329 10.81 -6.41 -7.42
N PHE A 330 10.17 -7.51 -7.83
CA PHE A 330 10.19 -8.75 -7.08
C PHE A 330 11.14 -9.75 -7.74
N ILE A 331 12.31 -9.96 -7.14
CA ILE A 331 13.37 -10.87 -7.61
C ILE A 331 13.23 -12.24 -6.94
N VAL A 332 13.13 -13.29 -7.77
CA VAL A 332 13.17 -14.69 -7.31
C VAL A 332 14.63 -15.18 -7.25
N ILE A 333 14.91 -16.20 -6.43
CA ILE A 333 16.26 -16.68 -6.01
C ILE A 333 17.24 -17.02 -7.16
N SER A 334 16.78 -17.07 -8.41
CA SER A 334 17.56 -17.51 -9.58
C SER A 334 18.36 -16.43 -10.33
N LEU A 335 18.27 -15.15 -9.94
CA LEU A 335 19.02 -14.09 -10.66
C LEU A 335 20.52 -14.08 -10.32
N SER A 336 21.35 -13.91 -11.35
CA SER A 336 22.78 -13.66 -11.14
C SER A 336 23.02 -12.29 -10.51
N LYS A 337 24.07 -12.22 -9.68
CA LYS A 337 24.47 -10.95 -9.04
C LYS A 337 24.90 -9.93 -10.08
N GLU A 338 25.54 -10.42 -11.14
CA GLU A 338 26.07 -9.64 -12.26
C GLU A 338 24.92 -8.99 -13.06
N ALA A 339 23.88 -9.76 -13.43
CA ALA A 339 22.75 -9.22 -14.17
C ALA A 339 21.97 -8.18 -13.35
N THR A 340 21.75 -8.47 -12.06
CA THR A 340 21.10 -7.52 -11.13
C THR A 340 21.91 -6.23 -11.03
N GLN A 341 23.23 -6.33 -10.86
CA GLN A 341 24.10 -5.17 -10.75
C GLN A 341 24.11 -4.35 -12.06
N LEU A 342 24.23 -5.01 -13.22
CA LEU A 342 24.19 -4.36 -14.53
C LEU A 342 22.88 -3.57 -14.75
N MET A 343 21.75 -4.12 -14.33
CA MET A 343 20.45 -3.45 -14.41
C MET A 343 20.45 -2.15 -13.61
N PHE A 344 20.80 -2.20 -12.31
CA PHE A 344 20.85 -0.99 -11.47
C PHE A 344 21.93 0.00 -11.94
N ASP A 345 23.03 -0.51 -12.52
CA ASP A 345 24.09 0.33 -13.07
C ASP A 345 23.73 1.00 -14.41
N SER A 346 22.65 0.58 -15.07
CA SER A 346 22.19 1.18 -16.32
C SER A 346 21.18 2.31 -16.12
N ILE A 347 20.46 2.30 -15.00
CA ILE A 347 19.38 3.26 -14.74
C ILE A 347 19.89 4.50 -14.00
N ASN A 348 19.16 5.60 -14.19
CA ASN A 348 19.43 6.84 -13.47
C ASN A 348 19.11 6.69 -11.97
N PRO A 349 19.74 7.49 -11.10
CA PRO A 349 19.43 7.50 -9.67
C PRO A 349 17.92 7.67 -9.40
N LEU A 350 17.37 6.79 -8.58
CA LEU A 350 15.93 6.65 -8.36
C LEU A 350 15.49 7.54 -7.19
N THR A 351 14.22 7.95 -7.18
CA THR A 351 13.60 8.60 -6.01
C THR A 351 12.85 7.61 -5.13
N TYR A 352 12.39 6.50 -5.71
CA TYR A 352 11.75 5.43 -4.98
C TYR A 352 12.23 4.07 -5.47
N LEU A 353 12.53 3.18 -4.53
CA LEU A 353 12.97 1.83 -4.83
C LEU A 353 12.29 0.82 -3.90
N GLU A 354 11.63 -0.17 -4.49
CA GLU A 354 11.09 -1.32 -3.80
C GLU A 354 11.75 -2.59 -4.33
N ILE A 355 12.38 -3.33 -3.42
CA ILE A 355 13.02 -4.61 -3.70
C ILE A 355 12.38 -5.65 -2.79
N LYS A 356 11.60 -6.54 -3.38
CA LYS A 356 11.19 -7.81 -2.78
C LYS A 356 12.17 -8.87 -3.27
N SER A 357 13.01 -9.43 -2.40
CA SER A 357 14.00 -10.41 -2.86
C SER A 357 14.60 -11.23 -1.73
N TYR A 358 15.39 -12.24 -2.05
CA TYR A 358 16.29 -12.93 -1.11
C TYR A 358 17.74 -12.43 -1.23
N LEU A 359 17.95 -11.21 -1.73
CA LEU A 359 19.30 -10.64 -1.82
C LEU A 359 19.84 -10.38 -0.41
N ASN A 360 21.12 -10.71 -0.21
CA ASN A 360 21.84 -10.39 1.02
C ASN A 360 22.20 -8.89 1.07
N SER A 361 22.75 -8.45 2.20
CA SER A 361 23.17 -7.05 2.44
C SER A 361 24.10 -6.50 1.36
N SER A 362 25.11 -7.25 0.93
CA SER A 362 26.16 -6.75 0.03
C SER A 362 25.64 -6.26 -1.34
N PRO A 363 24.80 -7.00 -2.09
CA PRO A 363 24.14 -6.48 -3.29
C PRO A 363 23.28 -5.23 -3.03
N ILE A 364 22.52 -5.21 -1.93
CA ILE A 364 21.67 -4.06 -1.58
C ILE A 364 22.53 -2.83 -1.31
N GLU A 365 23.61 -2.94 -0.55
CA GLU A 365 24.54 -1.84 -0.29
C GLU A 365 25.12 -1.27 -1.59
N LYS A 366 25.49 -2.12 -2.56
CA LYS A 366 25.95 -1.66 -3.87
C LYS A 366 24.89 -0.85 -4.62
N ILE A 367 23.65 -1.31 -4.60
CA ILE A 367 22.52 -0.58 -5.20
C ILE A 367 22.33 0.76 -4.48
N LEU A 368 22.39 0.77 -3.14
CA LEU A 368 22.22 1.99 -2.34
C LEU A 368 23.40 2.96 -2.48
N MET A 369 24.62 2.51 -2.76
CA MET A 369 25.75 3.41 -3.07
C MET A 369 25.46 4.31 -4.27
N ARG A 370 24.73 3.80 -5.27
CA ARG A 370 24.37 4.53 -6.48
C ARG A 370 23.07 5.32 -6.33
N HIS A 371 22.01 4.68 -5.83
CA HIS A 371 20.67 5.27 -5.79
C HIS A 371 20.37 6.01 -4.47
N GLY A 372 21.00 5.61 -3.37
CA GLY A 372 20.76 6.14 -2.02
C GLY A 372 20.76 7.66 -1.88
N PRO A 373 21.69 8.41 -2.51
CA PRO A 373 21.71 9.88 -2.42
C PRO A 373 20.45 10.58 -2.93
N THR A 374 19.69 9.95 -3.83
CA THR A 374 18.44 10.52 -4.40
C THR A 374 17.17 9.88 -3.85
N LEU A 375 17.29 8.73 -3.18
CA LEU A 375 16.13 8.00 -2.64
C LEU A 375 15.41 8.80 -1.56
N GLN A 376 14.09 8.90 -1.72
CA GLN A 376 13.15 9.45 -0.76
C GLN A 376 12.25 8.35 -0.16
N GLY A 377 12.05 7.25 -0.89
CA GLY A 377 11.36 6.06 -0.39
C GLY A 377 12.12 4.78 -0.72
N LEU A 378 12.18 3.87 0.25
CA LEU A 378 12.89 2.59 0.13
C LEU A 378 12.05 1.50 0.80
N VAL A 379 11.79 0.43 0.06
CA VAL A 379 11.12 -0.77 0.56
C VAL A 379 12.04 -1.98 0.36
N LEU A 380 12.41 -2.63 1.46
CA LEU A 380 13.28 -3.81 1.46
C LEU A 380 12.59 -4.95 2.20
N LEU A 381 11.96 -5.84 1.42
CA LEU A 381 11.19 -6.96 1.95
C LEU A 381 11.72 -8.28 1.42
N LEU A 382 11.54 -9.36 2.19
CA LEU A 382 11.73 -10.67 1.61
C LEU A 382 10.58 -11.05 0.69
N ALA A 383 10.98 -11.74 -0.36
CA ALA A 383 10.14 -12.45 -1.29
C ALA A 383 9.19 -13.46 -0.60
N PRO A 384 7.86 -13.43 -0.87
CA PRO A 384 6.95 -14.47 -0.40
C PRO A 384 7.29 -15.83 -1.05
N GLY A 385 7.73 -16.81 -0.25
CA GLY A 385 8.06 -18.14 -0.74
C GLY A 385 8.14 -19.18 0.40
N ARG A 386 8.08 -20.47 0.05
CA ARG A 386 8.19 -21.56 1.04
C ARG A 386 9.57 -21.45 1.71
N ASN A 387 9.58 -21.12 3.01
CA ASN A 387 10.80 -21.03 3.80
C ASN A 387 11.59 -22.32 3.65
N ARG A 388 12.74 -22.24 2.99
CA ARG A 388 13.72 -23.31 3.03
C ARG A 388 14.62 -23.09 4.24
N PRO A 389 15.15 -24.15 4.87
CA PRO A 389 16.26 -24.01 5.81
C PRO A 389 17.38 -23.18 5.16
N GLY A 390 17.87 -22.16 5.86
CA GLY A 390 18.87 -21.22 5.34
C GLY A 390 18.33 -19.96 4.65
N THR A 391 17.06 -19.59 4.85
CA THR A 391 16.57 -18.25 4.44
C THR A 391 17.48 -17.16 5.02
N PRO A 392 17.90 -16.18 4.21
CA PRO A 392 18.73 -15.09 4.69
C PRO A 392 18.02 -14.30 5.80
N MET A 393 18.83 -13.72 6.69
CA MET A 393 18.34 -12.81 7.73
C MET A 393 17.61 -11.62 7.08
N PRO A 394 16.63 -11.01 7.77
CA PRO A 394 15.96 -9.81 7.26
C PRO A 394 16.96 -8.70 6.93
N ASN A 395 16.65 -7.88 5.92
CA ASN A 395 17.53 -6.80 5.47
C ASN A 395 17.70 -5.67 6.51
N GLY A 396 16.81 -5.58 7.50
CA GLY A 396 16.95 -4.74 8.69
C GLY A 396 17.21 -5.57 9.96
N GLY A 397 17.89 -6.72 9.85
CA GLY A 397 18.09 -7.64 10.97
C GLY A 397 19.14 -7.22 12.00
N PHE A 398 20.05 -6.30 11.65
CA PHE A 398 21.18 -5.90 12.49
C PHE A 398 21.44 -4.39 12.44
N ALA A 399 21.88 -3.82 13.57
CA ALA A 399 22.06 -2.38 13.73
C ALA A 399 23.13 -1.82 12.78
N GLU A 400 24.26 -2.52 12.60
CA GLU A 400 25.38 -2.10 11.76
C GLU A 400 24.95 -1.91 10.29
N GLN A 401 24.09 -2.82 9.81
CA GLN A 401 23.53 -2.76 8.46
C GLN A 401 22.59 -1.57 8.29
N VAL A 402 21.71 -1.34 9.26
CA VAL A 402 20.77 -0.20 9.24
C VAL A 402 21.52 1.14 9.32
N LEU A 403 22.58 1.22 10.12
CA LEU A 403 23.48 2.37 10.16
C LEU A 403 24.12 2.63 8.79
N ARG A 404 24.60 1.58 8.13
CA ARG A 404 25.15 1.69 6.79
C ARG A 404 24.12 2.21 5.79
N TYR A 405 22.87 1.75 5.87
CA TYR A 405 21.79 2.25 5.02
C TYR A 405 21.47 3.73 5.29
N ALA A 406 21.51 4.17 6.54
CA ALA A 406 21.32 5.57 6.92
C ALA A 406 22.40 6.48 6.32
N GLU A 407 23.66 6.02 6.27
CA GLU A 407 24.77 6.72 5.62
C GLU A 407 24.56 6.85 4.10
N LEU A 408 24.15 5.76 3.46
CA LEU A 408 23.96 5.72 2.00
C LEU A 408 22.70 6.48 1.54
N CYS A 409 21.70 6.63 2.42
CA CYS A 409 20.39 7.20 2.07
C CYS A 409 20.03 8.47 2.87
N PRO A 410 20.79 9.58 2.74
CA PRO A 410 20.61 10.78 3.57
C PRO A 410 19.29 11.54 3.32
N ARG A 411 18.64 11.33 2.16
CA ARG A 411 17.37 12.00 1.81
C ARG A 411 16.14 11.14 2.05
N LEU A 412 16.30 9.95 2.63
CA LEU A 412 15.23 8.99 2.80
C LEU A 412 14.18 9.51 3.78
N ARG A 413 12.93 9.59 3.32
CA ARG A 413 11.77 10.04 4.10
C ARG A 413 10.86 8.90 4.50
N ASN A 414 10.73 7.90 3.64
CA ASN A 414 9.89 6.72 3.87
C ASN A 414 10.75 5.47 3.81
N LEU A 415 10.79 4.70 4.88
CA LEU A 415 11.46 3.40 4.93
C LEU A 415 10.45 2.33 5.30
N HIS A 416 10.38 1.28 4.51
CA HIS A 416 9.69 0.04 4.84
C HIS A 416 10.70 -1.09 4.78
N ILE A 417 10.91 -1.75 5.91
CA ILE A 417 11.96 -2.75 6.00
C ILE A 417 11.53 -3.87 6.92
N GLU A 418 11.90 -5.07 6.52
CA GLU A 418 11.74 -6.23 7.37
C GLU A 418 12.87 -6.31 8.39
N THR A 419 12.49 -6.45 9.66
CA THR A 419 13.37 -6.43 10.83
C THR A 419 13.15 -7.69 11.66
N HIS A 420 14.18 -8.16 12.37
CA HIS A 420 14.04 -9.32 13.26
C HIS A 420 13.78 -8.87 14.69
N ARG A 421 12.82 -9.52 15.40
CA ARG A 421 12.56 -9.24 16.81
C ARG A 421 13.25 -10.27 17.71
N THR A 422 14.13 -9.82 18.60
CA THR A 422 14.94 -10.63 19.52
C THR A 422 14.47 -10.51 20.98
N VAL A 423 13.14 -10.52 21.18
CA VAL A 423 12.47 -10.53 22.50
C VAL A 423 12.71 -9.25 23.33
N GLY A 424 13.41 -8.23 22.82
CA GLY A 424 13.69 -6.97 23.51
C GLY A 424 15.07 -6.90 24.15
N ASN A 425 16.06 -7.63 23.62
CA ASN A 425 17.45 -7.60 24.08
C ASN A 425 18.17 -6.27 23.67
N GLU A 426 19.42 -6.12 24.10
CA GLU A 426 20.22 -4.92 23.80
C GLU A 426 20.46 -4.72 22.29
N ASP A 427 20.61 -5.80 21.52
CA ASP A 427 20.80 -5.70 20.07
C ASP A 427 19.53 -5.17 19.38
N GLU A 428 18.34 -5.56 19.85
CA GLU A 428 17.06 -5.00 19.37
C GLU A 428 16.96 -3.50 19.67
N ILE A 429 17.41 -3.08 20.85
CA ILE A 429 17.44 -1.65 21.21
C ILE A 429 18.39 -0.88 20.28
N ARG A 430 19.60 -1.38 20.06
CA ARG A 430 20.57 -0.77 19.14
C ARG A 430 20.03 -0.68 17.73
N LEU A 431 19.26 -1.68 17.30
CA LEU A 431 18.61 -1.69 16.00
C LEU A 431 17.57 -0.56 15.88
N TYR A 432 16.73 -0.36 16.91
CA TYR A 432 15.80 0.78 16.94
C TYR A 432 16.54 2.13 16.99
N GLU A 433 17.62 2.22 17.75
CA GLU A 433 18.46 3.42 17.81
C GLU A 433 19.13 3.72 16.45
N ALA A 434 19.48 2.68 15.67
CA ALA A 434 20.02 2.79 14.32
C ALA A 434 19.00 3.36 13.32
N TYR A 435 17.72 2.98 13.41
CA TYR A 435 16.67 3.61 12.57
C TYR A 435 16.51 5.10 12.83
N GLY A 436 16.84 5.58 14.03
CA GLY A 436 16.87 7.02 14.31
C GLY A 436 18.02 7.76 13.61
N GLN A 437 19.06 7.06 13.12
CA GLN A 437 20.18 7.73 12.45
C GLN A 437 19.84 8.24 11.04
N PHE A 438 18.69 7.87 10.47
CA PHE A 438 18.25 8.42 9.20
C PHE A 438 17.87 9.91 9.36
N PRO A 439 18.58 10.84 8.71
CA PRO A 439 18.45 12.26 9.01
C PRO A 439 17.13 12.86 8.51
N SER A 440 16.54 12.29 7.46
CA SER A 440 15.32 12.82 6.82
C SER A 440 14.07 11.97 7.06
N LEU A 441 14.14 10.92 7.89
CA LEU A 441 13.08 9.93 8.02
C LEU A 441 11.82 10.52 8.66
N GLU A 442 10.70 10.39 7.97
CA GLU A 442 9.38 10.87 8.39
C GLU A 442 8.39 9.72 8.66
N SER A 443 8.50 8.64 7.89
CA SER A 443 7.65 7.44 7.99
C SER A 443 8.49 6.18 8.01
N LEU A 444 8.26 5.32 9.00
CA LEU A 444 8.92 4.02 9.13
C LEU A 444 7.86 2.92 9.23
N ILE A 445 7.99 1.87 8.43
CA ILE A 445 7.19 0.66 8.49
C ILE A 445 8.14 -0.50 8.80
N LEU A 446 7.88 -1.19 9.91
CA LEU A 446 8.66 -2.35 10.35
C LEU A 446 7.81 -3.61 10.23
N ASP A 447 8.14 -4.45 9.25
CA ASP A 447 7.69 -5.83 9.19
C ASP A 447 8.56 -6.65 10.13
N MET A 448 8.02 -7.01 11.29
CA MET A 448 8.77 -7.64 12.37
C MET A 448 8.66 -9.15 12.27
N GLU A 449 9.72 -9.78 11.78
CA GLU A 449 9.85 -11.23 11.79
C GLU A 449 10.10 -11.74 13.21
N CYS A 450 9.15 -12.52 13.71
CA CYS A 450 9.08 -12.98 15.09
C CYS A 450 9.42 -14.46 15.26
N THR A 451 9.69 -15.18 14.17
CA THR A 451 9.96 -16.63 14.22
C THR A 451 11.29 -16.89 14.92
N VAL A 452 11.27 -17.75 15.94
CA VAL A 452 12.51 -18.29 16.52
C VAL A 452 12.97 -19.49 15.70
N PHE A 453 14.19 -19.45 15.19
CA PHE A 453 14.79 -20.60 14.53
C PHE A 453 15.14 -21.66 15.60
N PRO A 454 14.62 -22.89 15.49
CA PRO A 454 15.06 -23.97 16.37
C PRO A 454 16.55 -24.25 16.10
N ASP A 455 17.27 -24.57 17.16
CA ASP A 455 18.67 -24.98 17.05
C ASP A 455 18.75 -26.21 16.11
N PRO A 456 19.51 -26.14 15.00
CA PRO A 456 19.62 -27.26 14.07
C PRO A 456 20.21 -28.52 14.70
N SER A 457 20.80 -28.44 15.91
CA SER A 457 21.27 -29.61 16.66
C SER A 457 20.15 -30.45 17.29
N ASN A 458 18.91 -29.93 17.37
CA ASN A 458 17.78 -30.61 18.01
C ASN A 458 16.87 -31.23 16.93
N ASP A 459 17.01 -32.54 16.71
CA ASP A 459 16.27 -33.33 15.71
C ASP A 459 14.81 -33.63 16.12
N SER A 460 14.08 -32.64 16.62
CA SER A 460 12.71 -32.82 17.10
C SER A 460 11.70 -32.25 16.10
N ARG A 461 10.97 -33.16 15.45
CA ARG A 461 9.74 -32.90 14.66
C ARG A 461 8.58 -32.32 15.52
N LEU A 462 8.85 -31.94 16.76
CA LEU A 462 7.94 -31.32 17.71
C LEU A 462 8.57 -30.01 18.14
N VAL A 463 7.99 -28.88 17.72
CA VAL A 463 8.38 -27.56 18.24
C VAL A 463 8.20 -27.60 19.76
N GLU A 464 9.30 -27.56 20.50
CA GLU A 464 9.23 -27.57 21.96
C GLU A 464 8.39 -26.38 22.45
N THR A 465 7.57 -26.61 23.48
CA THR A 465 6.74 -25.59 24.13
C THR A 465 7.44 -24.25 24.41
N PRO A 466 8.75 -24.20 24.79
CA PRO A 466 9.47 -22.95 24.96
C PRO A 466 9.55 -22.07 23.70
N GLU A 467 9.71 -22.65 22.51
CA GLU A 467 9.84 -21.88 21.26
C GLU A 467 8.51 -21.27 20.82
N VAL A 468 7.40 -21.98 21.06
CA VAL A 468 6.04 -21.45 20.84
C VAL A 468 5.79 -20.25 21.76
N VAL A 469 6.17 -20.36 23.03
CA VAL A 469 6.03 -19.27 24.00
C VAL A 469 6.91 -18.07 23.62
N LYS A 470 8.18 -18.28 23.23
CA LYS A 470 9.05 -17.18 22.74
C LYS A 470 8.46 -16.48 21.52
N THR A 471 8.02 -17.26 20.54
CA THR A 471 7.37 -16.73 19.32
C THR A 471 6.12 -15.93 19.68
N ALA A 472 5.32 -16.39 20.66
CA ALA A 472 4.17 -15.66 21.17
C ALA A 472 4.54 -14.31 21.76
N PHE A 473 5.57 -14.26 22.62
CA PHE A 473 6.06 -13.00 23.18
C PHE A 473 6.58 -12.05 22.10
N ASN A 474 7.21 -12.56 21.04
CA ASN A 474 7.66 -11.75 19.90
C ASN A 474 6.51 -11.26 19.03
N LEU A 475 5.43 -12.02 18.87
CA LEU A 475 4.28 -11.61 18.06
C LEU A 475 3.39 -10.58 18.77
N ILE A 476 3.46 -10.52 20.09
CA ILE A 476 2.60 -9.65 20.88
C ILE A 476 3.25 -8.29 21.04
N LEU A 477 2.49 -7.28 20.60
CA LEU A 477 2.76 -5.87 20.80
C LEU A 477 1.65 -5.27 21.64
N ASP A 478 2.01 -4.30 22.48
CA ASP A 478 1.07 -3.47 23.21
C ASP A 478 1.47 -1.99 23.09
N PRO A 479 0.59 -1.05 23.46
CA PRO A 479 0.88 0.38 23.33
C PRO A 479 2.11 0.84 24.10
N ALA A 480 2.46 0.18 25.21
CA ALA A 480 3.63 0.52 26.01
C ALA A 480 4.91 0.20 25.26
N LEU A 481 4.95 -0.99 24.65
CA LEU A 481 6.05 -1.44 23.83
C LEU A 481 6.16 -0.61 22.54
N CYS A 482 5.05 -0.31 21.87
CA CYS A 482 5.06 0.55 20.68
C CYS A 482 5.62 1.95 20.99
N LEU A 483 5.27 2.51 22.16
CA LEU A 483 5.83 3.77 22.62
C LEU A 483 7.33 3.65 22.94
N ALA A 484 7.74 2.54 23.57
CA ALA A 484 9.15 2.28 23.87
C ALA A 484 10.01 2.23 22.60
N ILE A 485 9.53 1.54 21.55
CA ILE A 485 10.19 1.47 20.25
C ILE A 485 10.24 2.87 19.61
N TRP A 486 9.11 3.58 19.59
CA TRP A 486 9.03 4.95 19.07
C TRP A 486 10.03 5.88 19.75
N ASP A 487 10.08 5.87 21.09
CA ASP A 487 10.94 6.77 21.86
C ASP A 487 12.42 6.47 21.60
N ARG A 488 12.81 5.20 21.41
CA ARG A 488 14.18 4.83 21.04
C ARG A 488 14.57 5.39 19.69
N ILE A 489 13.72 5.23 18.67
CA ILE A 489 13.98 5.77 17.33
C ILE A 489 13.97 7.30 17.35
N ALA A 490 12.97 7.91 17.98
CA ALA A 490 12.78 9.35 17.97
C ALA A 490 13.83 10.10 18.81
N SER A 491 14.33 9.51 19.89
CA SER A 491 15.36 10.12 20.74
C SER A 491 16.73 10.14 20.08
N THR A 492 17.06 9.15 19.25
CA THR A 492 18.32 9.13 18.50
C THR A 492 18.24 9.89 17.17
N GLN A 493 17.02 10.23 16.73
CA GLN A 493 16.83 11.05 15.54
C GLN A 493 17.12 12.53 15.76
N LYS A 494 18.30 12.97 15.30
CA LYS A 494 18.74 14.37 15.38
C LYS A 494 17.73 15.36 14.80
N SER A 495 17.10 15.00 13.68
CA SER A 495 16.15 15.87 12.98
C SER A 495 14.77 15.96 13.65
N GLY A 496 14.39 14.98 14.47
CA GLY A 496 13.06 14.91 15.10
C GLY A 496 11.88 14.91 14.10
N ARG A 497 12.11 14.43 12.86
CA ARG A 497 11.14 14.46 11.77
C ARG A 497 10.20 13.26 11.72
N LEU A 498 10.45 12.21 12.49
CA LEU A 498 9.62 11.02 12.52
C LEU A 498 8.18 11.38 12.95
N ARG A 499 7.23 11.06 12.07
CA ARG A 499 5.80 11.36 12.21
C ARG A 499 4.95 10.11 12.28
N LYS A 500 5.40 9.03 11.64
CA LYS A 500 4.63 7.80 11.46
C LYS A 500 5.56 6.59 11.68
N LEU A 501 5.13 5.68 12.54
CA LEU A 501 5.74 4.38 12.75
C LEU A 501 4.64 3.33 12.68
N GLU A 502 4.77 2.38 11.77
CA GLU A 502 3.92 1.21 11.68
C GLU A 502 4.69 -0.04 12.07
N LEU A 503 4.03 -0.88 12.84
CA LEU A 503 4.61 -2.05 13.48
C LEU A 503 3.78 -3.28 13.12
N TYR A 504 4.31 -4.14 12.25
CA TYR A 504 3.62 -5.33 11.74
C TYR A 504 4.33 -6.61 12.19
N PRO A 505 3.97 -7.20 13.34
CA PRO A 505 4.55 -8.46 13.76
C PRO A 505 4.06 -9.58 12.84
N HIS A 506 4.95 -10.40 12.31
CA HIS A 506 4.62 -11.58 11.53
C HIS A 506 5.55 -12.75 11.85
N SER A 507 5.19 -13.93 11.36
CA SER A 507 5.98 -15.15 11.48
C SER A 507 6.00 -15.80 10.11
N ARG A 508 7.16 -15.83 9.45
CA ARG A 508 7.30 -16.38 8.08
C ARG A 508 6.91 -17.83 8.01
N ARG A 509 7.11 -18.62 9.07
CA ARG A 509 6.73 -20.04 9.05
C ARG A 509 5.21 -20.19 8.93
N SER A 510 4.75 -20.45 7.70
CA SER A 510 3.64 -21.38 7.47
C SER A 510 4.09 -22.74 7.97
N LEU A 511 4.00 -22.95 9.28
CA LEU A 511 4.13 -24.28 9.88
C LEU A 511 3.12 -25.16 9.14
N ASP A 512 3.60 -26.26 8.55
CA ASP A 512 2.81 -27.13 7.66
C ASP A 512 1.38 -27.30 8.17
N ARG A 513 0.40 -27.09 7.27
CA ARG A 513 -1.04 -27.19 7.55
C ARG A 513 -1.45 -28.49 8.25
N GLY A 514 -0.61 -29.53 8.23
CA GLY A 514 -0.87 -30.82 8.85
C GLY A 514 -0.59 -30.91 10.36
N ALA A 515 0.11 -29.94 10.98
CA ALA A 515 0.53 -30.06 12.39
C ALA A 515 0.42 -28.74 13.18
N ILE A 516 -0.60 -27.92 12.91
CA ILE A 516 -0.88 -26.73 13.72
C ILE A 516 -1.40 -27.20 15.08
N SER A 517 -0.55 -27.20 16.10
CA SER A 517 -1.02 -27.41 17.48
C SER A 517 -1.99 -26.28 17.86
N ASN A 518 -3.01 -26.58 18.68
CA ASN A 518 -3.99 -25.59 19.14
C ASN A 518 -3.32 -24.31 19.71
N SER A 519 -2.15 -24.45 20.34
CA SER A 519 -1.35 -23.33 20.87
C SER A 519 -0.92 -22.31 19.79
N LEU A 520 -0.62 -22.74 18.57
CA LEU A 520 -0.20 -21.86 17.47
C LEU A 520 -1.36 -21.02 16.90
N SER A 521 -2.57 -21.57 16.88
CA SER A 521 -3.77 -20.82 16.53
C SER A 521 -4.05 -19.71 17.55
N ILE A 522 -3.80 -19.98 18.83
CA ILE A 522 -3.90 -18.99 19.90
C ILE A 522 -2.85 -17.90 19.69
N VAL A 523 -1.58 -18.27 19.43
CA VAL A 523 -0.50 -17.29 19.21
C VAL A 523 -0.76 -16.37 18.02
N THR A 524 -1.26 -16.91 16.90
CA THR A 524 -1.61 -16.08 15.74
C THR A 524 -2.81 -15.16 16.01
N SER A 525 -3.76 -15.59 16.86
CA SER A 525 -4.89 -14.74 17.29
C SER A 525 -4.48 -13.55 18.16
N LEU A 526 -3.28 -13.59 18.77
CA LEU A 526 -2.72 -12.52 19.59
C LEU A 526 -1.92 -11.49 18.78
N LYS A 527 -1.72 -11.71 17.48
CA LYS A 527 -1.06 -10.76 16.59
C LYS A 527 -1.84 -9.44 16.56
N ARG A 528 -1.13 -8.33 16.79
CA ARG A 528 -1.67 -6.96 16.74
C ARG A 528 -0.66 -6.05 16.05
N ALA A 529 -1.09 -5.23 15.09
CA ALA A 529 -0.26 -4.14 14.59
C ALA A 529 -0.67 -2.82 15.20
N TYR A 530 0.26 -1.89 15.15
CA TYR A 530 0.05 -0.56 15.71
C TYR A 530 0.62 0.50 14.79
N LEU A 531 -0.10 1.62 14.76
CA LEU A 531 0.27 2.88 14.15
C LEU A 531 0.58 3.86 15.28
N VAL A 532 1.82 4.30 15.35
CA VAL A 532 2.26 5.38 16.23
C VAL A 532 2.41 6.65 15.39
N ARG A 533 1.72 7.72 15.77
CA ARG A 533 1.67 8.97 15.01
C ARG A 533 1.86 10.20 15.87
N ARG A 534 2.72 11.13 15.45
CA ARG A 534 2.86 12.46 16.06
C ARG A 534 2.20 13.52 15.16
N ARG A 535 1.44 14.46 15.74
CA ARG A 535 0.66 15.46 14.99
C ARG A 535 1.51 16.67 14.58
N ILE A 536 2.42 17.10 15.45
CA ILE A 536 3.26 18.29 15.26
C ILE A 536 4.74 17.88 15.41
N PHE A 537 5.69 18.67 14.88
CA PHE A 537 7.12 18.48 15.13
C PHE A 537 7.56 18.79 16.58
N ASP A 538 6.61 18.96 17.50
CA ASP A 538 6.93 19.20 18.90
C ASP A 538 7.40 17.90 19.56
N LYS A 539 8.66 17.88 20.01
CA LYS A 539 9.25 16.74 20.74
C LYS A 539 8.54 16.46 22.06
N GLN A 540 7.79 17.43 22.60
CA GLN A 540 7.05 17.28 23.85
C GLN A 540 5.68 16.61 23.66
N GLU A 541 5.13 16.57 22.44
CA GLU A 541 3.86 15.92 22.16
C GLU A 541 4.03 14.39 22.19
N LEU A 542 3.26 13.74 23.06
CA LEU A 542 3.16 12.28 23.07
C LEU A 542 2.47 11.79 21.79
N PRO A 543 3.04 10.79 21.10
CA PRO A 543 2.40 10.27 19.91
C PRO A 543 1.08 9.56 20.26
N ILE A 544 0.17 9.59 19.31
CA ILE A 544 -1.09 8.84 19.32
C ILE A 544 -0.78 7.43 18.84
N ILE A 545 -1.24 6.45 19.61
CA ILE A 545 -1.10 5.03 19.28
C ILE A 545 -2.49 4.51 18.91
N VAL A 546 -2.57 3.87 17.75
CA VAL A 546 -3.78 3.27 17.21
C VAL A 546 -3.48 1.84 16.84
N GLU A 547 -4.28 0.90 17.34
CA GLU A 547 -4.21 -0.50 16.88
C GLU A 547 -4.73 -0.59 15.44
N ILE A 548 -3.97 -1.25 14.57
CA ILE A 548 -4.33 -1.50 13.17
C ILE A 548 -4.71 -2.98 13.05
N ASN A 549 -5.90 -3.25 12.52
CA ASN A 549 -6.34 -4.62 12.28
C ASN A 549 -5.61 -5.21 11.07
N VAL A 550 -4.64 -6.10 11.30
CA VAL A 550 -3.88 -6.80 10.24
C VAL A 550 -4.64 -8.00 9.65
N THR A 551 -5.81 -8.35 10.18
CA THR A 551 -6.57 -9.49 9.67
C THR A 551 -7.95 -9.03 9.21
N GLY A 552 -8.20 -9.12 7.91
CA GLY A 552 -9.46 -8.81 7.22
C GLY A 552 -10.66 -9.69 7.58
N CYS A 553 -10.86 -10.00 8.86
CA CYS A 553 -12.07 -10.58 9.42
C CYS A 553 -12.50 -9.72 10.63
N LEU A 554 -13.56 -8.93 10.37
CA LEU A 554 -14.36 -8.07 11.24
C LEU A 554 -14.74 -8.70 12.62
N PRO A 555 -15.15 -7.90 13.65
CA PRO A 555 -16.21 -6.90 13.55
C PRO A 555 -15.82 -5.42 13.70
N LYS A 556 -16.69 -4.61 13.10
CA LYS A 556 -16.71 -3.16 12.97
C LYS A 556 -16.89 -2.49 14.34
N GLY A 557 -15.87 -2.54 15.18
CA GLY A 557 -15.81 -1.72 16.38
C GLY A 557 -15.23 -0.34 16.07
N PRO A 558 -15.61 0.73 16.80
CA PRO A 558 -14.82 1.96 16.79
C PRO A 558 -13.37 1.63 17.15
N LEU A 559 -12.40 2.36 16.55
CA LEU A 559 -10.99 2.30 16.95
C LEU A 559 -10.91 2.33 18.48
N ARG A 560 -10.64 1.18 19.09
CA ARG A 560 -10.60 1.08 20.54
C ARG A 560 -9.33 1.78 20.97
N ARG A 561 -9.38 2.60 22.02
CA ARG A 561 -8.15 2.98 22.72
C ARG A 561 -7.64 1.70 23.40
N PRO A 562 -6.53 1.12 22.96
CA PRO A 562 -6.03 -0.10 23.56
C PRO A 562 -5.67 0.16 25.03
N GLY A 563 -5.99 -0.79 25.89
CA GLY A 563 -5.52 -0.78 27.27
C GLY A 563 -4.00 -0.87 27.31
N TRP A 564 -3.39 -0.14 28.23
CA TRP A 564 -1.96 -0.26 28.47
C TRP A 564 -1.67 -1.59 29.19
N PHE A 565 -0.68 -2.36 28.73
CA PHE A 565 -0.35 -3.72 29.19
C PHE A 565 -1.41 -4.81 28.94
N GLU A 566 -2.01 -4.85 27.74
CA GLU A 566 -2.90 -5.97 27.37
C GLU A 566 -2.14 -7.27 27.00
N ALA A 567 -0.87 -7.17 26.61
CA ALA A 567 -0.05 -8.30 26.18
C ALA A 567 0.06 -9.41 27.24
N VAL A 568 0.33 -9.01 28.48
CA VAL A 568 0.68 -9.91 29.58
C VAL A 568 -0.55 -10.71 30.07
N PRO A 569 -1.72 -10.08 30.32
CA PRO A 569 -2.96 -10.81 30.60
C PRO A 569 -3.43 -11.71 29.45
N GLN A 570 -3.23 -11.30 28.20
CA GLN A 570 -3.57 -12.14 27.05
C GLN A 570 -2.72 -13.40 26.99
N LEU A 571 -1.42 -13.28 27.31
CA LEU A 571 -0.53 -14.44 27.47
C LEU A 571 -0.87 -15.30 28.69
N ASP A 572 -1.24 -14.69 29.82
CA ASP A 572 -1.72 -15.43 31.00
C ASP A 572 -2.96 -16.24 30.66
N TYR A 573 -3.88 -15.66 29.89
CA TYR A 573 -5.08 -16.37 29.46
C TYR A 573 -4.74 -17.52 28.49
N ALA A 574 -3.86 -17.25 27.52
CA ALA A 574 -3.45 -18.21 26.51
C ALA A 574 -2.65 -19.40 27.08
N PHE A 575 -1.76 -19.15 28.05
CA PHE A 575 -0.81 -20.14 28.55
C PHE A 575 -0.97 -20.49 30.04
N GLY A 576 -1.79 -19.77 30.79
CA GLY A 576 -1.91 -19.92 32.25
C GLY A 576 -2.88 -20.99 32.73
N ARG A 577 -3.75 -21.54 31.85
CA ARG A 577 -4.64 -22.66 32.20
C ARG A 577 -3.91 -24.01 32.18
N ASP A 578 -2.98 -24.19 31.25
CA ASP A 578 -2.14 -25.38 31.19
C ASP A 578 -0.92 -25.16 32.07
N LYS A 579 -0.53 -26.16 32.89
CA LYS A 579 0.59 -26.12 33.84
C LYS A 579 1.97 -25.98 33.15
N HIS A 580 2.17 -24.95 32.35
CA HIS A 580 3.43 -24.63 31.71
C HIS A 580 4.35 -24.08 32.79
N GLN A 581 5.02 -24.96 33.52
CA GLN A 581 5.98 -24.61 34.58
C GLN A 581 7.03 -23.60 34.08
N PHE A 582 7.34 -23.66 32.78
CA PHE A 582 8.23 -22.72 32.10
C PHE A 582 7.64 -21.32 31.91
N TYR A 583 6.32 -21.15 31.77
CA TYR A 583 5.70 -19.85 31.50
C TYR A 583 5.98 -18.82 32.60
N LYS A 584 5.88 -19.19 33.89
CA LYS A 584 6.14 -18.27 35.00
C LYS A 584 7.59 -17.76 35.00
N THR A 585 8.53 -18.66 34.76
CA THR A 585 9.97 -18.33 34.65
C THR A 585 10.24 -17.45 33.44
N TRP A 586 9.66 -17.79 32.29
CA TRP A 586 9.78 -17.03 31.05
C TRP A 586 9.18 -15.64 31.15
N ARG A 587 7.97 -15.51 31.68
CA ARG A 587 7.30 -14.24 31.94
C ARG A 587 8.16 -13.32 32.80
N SER A 588 8.71 -13.85 33.89
CA SER A 588 9.57 -13.07 34.79
C SER A 588 10.85 -12.62 34.09
N LYS A 589 11.49 -13.51 33.31
CA LYS A 589 12.66 -13.15 32.49
C LYS A 589 12.33 -12.12 31.41
N TRP A 590 11.19 -12.27 30.74
CA TRP A 590 10.73 -11.38 29.68
C TRP A 590 10.46 -9.96 30.18
N LEU A 591 9.78 -9.82 31.32
CA LEU A 591 9.56 -8.51 31.96
C LEU A 591 10.87 -7.84 32.41
N MET A 592 11.93 -8.61 32.57
CA MET A 592 13.25 -8.12 32.95
C MET A 592 14.11 -7.72 31.75
N LEU A 593 13.65 -7.94 30.53
CA LEU A 593 14.38 -7.55 29.34
C LEU A 593 14.38 -6.01 29.18
N PRO A 594 15.48 -5.43 28.66
CA PRO A 594 15.68 -3.99 28.61
C PRO A 594 14.51 -3.21 27.99
N LEU A 595 13.98 -3.67 26.86
CA LEU A 595 12.92 -2.97 26.14
C LEU A 595 11.58 -3.01 26.91
N GLN A 596 11.28 -4.12 27.56
CA GLN A 596 10.09 -4.31 28.38
C GLN A 596 10.14 -3.46 29.65
N ARG A 597 11.30 -3.39 30.31
CA ARG A 597 11.50 -2.49 31.46
C ARG A 597 11.24 -1.05 31.08
N LEU A 598 11.74 -0.62 29.92
CA LEU A 598 11.48 0.73 29.42
C LEU A 598 9.99 1.00 29.20
N ALA A 599 9.26 0.03 28.63
CA ALA A 599 7.81 0.12 28.47
C ALA A 599 7.08 0.25 29.84
N VAL A 600 7.53 -0.50 30.86
CA VAL A 600 7.01 -0.39 32.24
C VAL A 600 7.27 1.00 32.83
N ASP A 601 8.50 1.51 32.67
CA ASP A 601 8.92 2.79 33.26
C ASP A 601 8.19 3.99 32.62
N LEU A 602 8.02 3.98 31.30
CA LEU A 602 7.24 5.00 30.58
C LEU A 602 5.81 5.11 31.12
N LEU A 603 5.21 3.97 31.47
CA LEU A 603 3.88 3.92 32.04
C LEU A 603 3.81 4.43 33.47
N ALA A 604 4.79 4.06 34.30
CA ALA A 604 4.89 4.58 35.66
C ALA A 604 5.01 6.10 35.66
N ASN A 605 5.83 6.66 34.76
CA ASN A 605 6.02 8.09 34.61
C ASN A 605 4.79 8.82 34.06
N ARG A 606 4.08 8.22 33.10
CA ARG A 606 2.84 8.80 32.57
C ARG A 606 1.76 8.90 33.65
N ARG A 607 1.61 7.85 34.48
CA ARG A 607 0.66 7.84 35.61
C ARG A 607 0.96 8.96 36.62
N LYS A 608 2.24 9.24 36.89
CA LYS A 608 2.66 10.36 37.75
C LYS A 608 2.25 11.71 37.16
N ARG A 609 2.55 11.98 35.88
CA ARG A 609 2.17 13.25 35.20
C ARG A 609 0.66 13.49 35.18
N THR A 610 -0.14 12.45 34.97
CA THR A 610 -1.61 12.56 35.03
C THR A 610 -2.16 12.82 36.44
N ARG A 611 -1.44 12.42 37.49
CA ARG A 611 -1.82 12.71 38.89
C ARG A 611 -1.43 14.13 39.29
N GLU A 612 -0.22 14.56 38.93
CA GLU A 612 0.30 15.90 39.25
C GLU A 612 -0.44 17.01 38.49
N GLY A 613 -0.88 16.77 37.24
CA GLY A 613 -1.71 17.72 36.50
C GLY A 613 -3.19 17.76 36.90
N GLY A 614 -3.65 16.81 37.74
CA GLY A 614 -5.05 16.69 38.17
C GLY A 614 -5.37 17.36 39.51
N ASP A 615 -4.37 17.57 40.37
CA ASP A 615 -4.57 18.12 41.72
C ASP A 615 -4.41 19.65 41.81
N GLY A 616 -3.82 20.30 40.81
CA GLY A 616 -3.64 21.76 40.78
C GLY A 616 -4.93 22.58 40.55
N GLY A 617 -6.08 21.93 40.35
CA GLY A 617 -7.36 22.58 40.03
C GLY A 617 -8.38 22.66 41.18
N ARG A 618 -8.07 22.14 42.38
CA ARG A 618 -9.04 22.07 43.49
C ARG A 618 -8.77 23.00 44.68
N GLU A 619 -7.63 23.68 44.76
CA GLU A 619 -7.34 24.63 45.84
C GLU A 619 -7.46 26.10 45.39
N MET A 620 -8.64 26.52 44.93
CA MET A 620 -8.94 27.97 44.85
C MET A 620 -10.45 28.25 44.79
N LYS A 621 -11.26 27.61 45.64
CA LYS A 621 -12.65 28.05 45.91
C LYS A 621 -13.06 27.75 47.36
N LEU A 622 -12.45 28.45 48.32
CA LEU A 622 -13.04 28.57 49.65
C LEU A 622 -12.58 29.88 50.32
N ALA A 623 -13.25 30.98 49.96
CA ALA A 623 -13.41 32.14 50.83
C ALA A 623 -14.54 33.04 50.29
N ARG A 624 -15.40 33.50 51.21
CA ARG A 624 -16.60 34.36 51.05
C ARG A 624 -17.85 33.55 50.64
N THR A 625 -18.81 33.31 51.53
CA THR A 625 -19.67 34.37 52.10
C THR A 625 -20.36 33.87 53.37
N THR A 626 -20.25 34.60 54.48
CA THR A 626 -21.21 34.58 55.60
C THR A 626 -21.09 35.87 56.41
N ALA A 627 -22.06 36.75 56.21
CA ALA A 627 -22.62 37.78 57.11
C ALA A 627 -23.74 38.48 56.30
N GLN A 628 -24.93 38.89 56.76
CA GLN A 628 -25.52 39.11 58.10
C GLN A 628 -24.60 39.14 59.31
#